data_AF-A0A2W4MTE7-F1
#
_entry.id   AF-A0A2W4MTE7-F1
#
_cell.length_a   1.000
_cell.length_b   1.000
_cell.length_c   1.000
_cell.angle_alpha   90.00
_cell.angle_beta   90.00
_cell.angle_gamma   90.00
#
_symmetry.space_group_name_H-M   'P 1'
#
loop_
_entity.id
_entity.type
_entity.pdbx_description
1 polymer ?
#
loop_
_entity_poly.entity_id
_entity_poly.type
_entity_poly.pdbx_seq_one_letter_code
_entity_poly.pdbx_strand_id
1 'polypeptide(L)'
;FGLKGGYDAGVKLVANLKLFSHLANIGDTRSLVIHPASTTHRQLTDEQRIAAGAGPDVVRLSIGLEDKADIIGDLEQALAQV
;
A
#
# COMPACT_ATOMS: atom_id res chain seq x y z
N PHE A 1 -3.06 -3.92 -5.47
CA PHE A 1 -3.47 -3.26 -6.72
C PHE A 1 -2.30 -2.46 -7.26
N GLY A 2 -2.31 -2.11 -8.55
CA GLY A 2 -1.28 -1.26 -9.17
C GLY A 2 -1.70 0.20 -9.19
N LEU A 3 -0.81 1.11 -8.81
CA LEU A 3 -1.06 2.56 -8.77
C LEU A 3 -0.36 3.27 -9.94
N LYS A 4 -1.13 4.07 -10.68
CA LYS A 4 -0.56 4.94 -11.71
C LYS A 4 0.40 5.94 -11.05
N GLY A 5 1.59 6.11 -11.63
CA GLY A 5 2.66 6.92 -11.03
C GLY A 5 3.74 6.09 -10.32
N GLY A 6 3.57 4.77 -10.20
CA GLY A 6 4.64 3.85 -9.78
C GLY A 6 5.14 4.11 -8.36
N TYR A 7 6.46 4.04 -8.19
CA TYR A 7 7.10 3.97 -6.87
C TYR A 7 6.76 5.16 -5.98
N ASP A 8 6.90 6.38 -6.51
CA ASP A 8 6.67 7.61 -5.74
C ASP A 8 5.20 7.75 -5.35
N ALA A 9 4.29 7.37 -6.26
CA ALA A 9 2.87 7.34 -5.99
C ALA A 9 2.55 6.35 -4.86
N GLY A 10 3.15 5.16 -4.88
CA GLY A 10 2.97 4.14 -3.84
C GLY A 10 3.44 4.62 -2.46
N VAL A 11 4.63 5.24 -2.39
CA VAL A 11 5.16 5.83 -1.15
C VAL A 11 4.25 6.94 -0.63
N LYS A 12 3.80 7.84 -1.52
CA LYS A 12 2.92 8.97 -1.17
C LYS A 12 1.56 8.51 -0.68
N LEU A 13 0.98 7.48 -1.30
CA LEU A 13 -0.28 6.88 -0.84
C LEU A 13 -0.15 6.36 0.60
N VAL A 14 0.89 5.55 0.87
CA VAL A 14 1.12 4.98 2.22
C VAL A 14 1.30 6.07 3.27
N ALA A 15 1.96 7.18 2.92
CA ALA A 15 2.19 8.30 3.83
C ALA A 15 0.92 9.13 4.12
N ASN A 16 -0.06 9.15 3.19
CA ASN A 16 -1.26 9.97 3.29
C ASN A 16 -2.47 9.25 3.92
N LEU A 17 -2.41 7.93 4.09
CA LEU A 17 -3.46 7.16 4.76
C LEU A 17 -3.50 7.49 6.26
N LYS A 18 -4.70 7.67 6.80
CA LYS A 18 -4.92 8.09 8.20
C LYS A 18 -5.49 6.96 9.05
N LEU A 19 -6.19 6.01 8.43
CA LEU A 19 -6.78 4.85 9.09
C LEU A 19 -5.85 3.64 9.01
N PHE A 20 -5.29 3.38 7.82
CA PHE A 20 -4.43 2.22 7.61
C PHE A 20 -3.11 2.32 8.38
N SER A 21 -2.72 1.21 9.02
CA SER A 21 -1.40 1.10 9.66
C SER A 21 -0.35 0.56 8.69
N HIS A 22 0.83 1.18 8.66
CA HIS A 22 1.95 0.75 7.81
C HIS A 22 2.70 -0.44 8.45
N LEU A 23 2.18 -1.65 8.28
CA LEU A 23 2.75 -2.87 8.85
C LEU A 23 2.71 -4.05 7.85
N ALA A 24 3.74 -4.89 7.90
CA ALA A 24 3.93 -5.98 6.94
C ALA A 24 3.16 -7.28 7.24
N ASN A 25 2.47 -7.39 8.38
CA ASN A 25 1.61 -8.54 8.70
C ASN A 25 0.31 -8.54 7.88
N ILE A 26 -0.49 -9.61 8.04
CA ILE A 26 -1.77 -9.83 7.36
C ILE A 26 -2.75 -10.43 8.38
N GLY A 27 -4.04 -10.10 8.26
CA GLY A 27 -5.11 -10.70 9.07
C GLY A 27 -5.26 -10.13 10.48
N ASP A 28 -4.83 -8.88 10.69
CA ASP A 28 -5.13 -8.12 11.91
C ASP A 28 -6.57 -7.58 11.86
N THR A 29 -7.12 -7.30 13.04
CA THR A 29 -8.37 -6.55 13.22
C THR A 29 -8.30 -5.14 12.64
N ARG A 30 -7.09 -4.56 12.50
CA ARG A 30 -6.84 -3.27 11.88
C ARG A 30 -6.50 -3.42 10.41
N SER A 31 -6.92 -2.44 9.62
CA SER A 31 -6.55 -2.30 8.22
C SER A 31 -5.07 -1.92 8.08
N LEU A 32 -4.34 -2.66 7.25
CA LEU A 32 -2.89 -2.52 7.05
C LEU A 32 -2.57 -2.23 5.59
N VAL A 33 -1.52 -1.44 5.36
CA VAL A 33 -1.03 -1.11 4.03
C VAL A 33 0.48 -1.29 3.97
N ILE A 34 0.99 -1.79 2.85
CA ILE A 34 2.41 -1.68 2.50
C ILE A 34 2.59 -1.38 1.01
N HIS A 35 3.70 -0.71 0.70
CA HIS A 35 4.27 -0.64 -0.64
C HIS A 35 5.53 -1.53 -0.66
N PRO A 36 5.45 -2.78 -1.18
CA PRO A 36 6.52 -3.77 -1.06
C PRO A 36 7.86 -3.31 -1.65
N ALA A 37 7.83 -2.60 -2.78
CA ALA A 37 9.03 -2.11 -3.46
C ALA A 37 9.84 -1.13 -2.58
N SER A 38 9.19 -0.29 -1.76
CA SER A 38 9.88 0.64 -0.85
C SER A 38 10.13 0.06 0.55
N THR A 39 9.66 -1.16 0.84
CA THR A 39 9.71 -1.75 2.18
C THR A 39 10.38 -3.12 2.16
N THR A 40 9.58 -4.19 2.13
CA THR A 40 10.03 -5.57 2.29
C THR A 40 10.93 -6.06 1.16
N HIS A 41 10.79 -5.50 -0.05
CA HIS A 41 11.53 -5.89 -1.24
C HIS A 41 12.54 -4.81 -1.69
N ARG A 42 12.84 -3.84 -0.81
CA ARG A 42 13.72 -2.71 -1.14
C ARG A 42 15.14 -3.11 -1.55
N GLN A 43 15.61 -4.28 -1.14
CA GLN A 43 16.96 -4.78 -1.45
C GLN A 43 17.05 -5.52 -2.79
N LEU A 44 15.91 -5.86 -3.40
CA LEU A 44 15.88 -6.53 -4.70
C LEU A 44 16.08 -5.53 -5.84
N THR A 45 16.60 -6.00 -6.97
CA THR A 45 16.60 -5.24 -8.23
C THR A 45 15.18 -5.07 -8.76
N ASP A 46 14.96 -4.10 -9.63
CA ASP A 46 13.61 -3.85 -10.18
C ASP A 46 13.06 -5.06 -10.95
N GLU A 47 13.91 -5.77 -11.69
CA GLU A 47 13.57 -7.01 -12.39
C GLU A 47 13.12 -8.10 -11.41
N GLN A 48 13.85 -8.26 -10.30
CA GLN A 48 13.51 -9.24 -9.24
C GLN A 48 12.22 -8.86 -8.53
N ARG A 49 11.97 -7.57 -8.27
CA ARG A 49 10.73 -7.07 -7.68
C ARG A 49 9.53 -7.37 -8.58
N ILE A 50 9.64 -7.08 -9.88
CA ILE A 50 8.59 -7.37 -10.86
C ILE A 50 8.32 -8.88 -10.92
N ALA A 51 9.38 -9.70 -11.00
CA ALA A 51 9.25 -11.16 -11.00
C ALA A 51 8.59 -11.72 -9.73
N ALA A 52 8.80 -11.06 -8.59
CA ALA A 52 8.17 -11.42 -7.31
C ALA A 52 6.73 -10.87 -7.15
N GLY A 53 6.19 -10.16 -8.15
CA GLY A 53 4.88 -9.50 -8.04
C GLY A 53 4.87 -8.29 -7.10
N ALA A 54 6.05 -7.76 -6.77
CA ALA A 54 6.30 -6.62 -5.88
C ALA A 54 6.83 -5.40 -6.67
N GLY A 55 6.32 -5.22 -7.89
CA GLY A 55 6.69 -4.11 -8.77
C GLY A 55 6.49 -2.73 -8.14
N PRO A 56 7.07 -1.68 -8.74
CA PRO A 56 7.07 -0.33 -8.18
C PRO A 56 5.69 0.31 -8.08
N ASP A 57 4.68 -0.21 -8.77
CA ASP A 57 3.30 0.28 -8.70
C ASP A 57 2.45 -0.49 -7.68
N VAL A 58 2.98 -1.57 -7.09
CA VAL A 58 2.18 -2.53 -6.31
C VAL A 58 1.95 -2.01 -4.90
N VAL A 59 0.68 -1.83 -4.54
CA VAL A 59 0.25 -1.57 -3.16
C VAL A 59 -0.54 -2.78 -2.65
N ARG A 60 -0.21 -3.23 -1.43
CA ARG A 60 -0.90 -4.33 -0.76
C ARG A 60 -1.71 -3.79 0.42
N LEU A 61 -3.00 -4.15 0.47
CA LEU A 61 -3.88 -3.90 1.59
C LEU A 61 -4.21 -5.22 2.30
N SER A 62 -4.26 -5.18 3.63
CA SER A 62 -4.95 -6.16 4.47
C SER A 62 -6.13 -5.43 5.09
N ILE A 63 -7.36 -5.83 4.76
CA ILE A 63 -8.56 -5.17 5.24
C ILE A 63 -8.90 -5.71 6.63
N GLY A 64 -9.03 -4.81 7.60
CA GLY A 64 -9.42 -5.09 8.97
C GLY A 64 -10.93 -5.21 9.14
N LEU A 65 -11.40 -4.89 10.34
CA LEU A 65 -12.81 -4.99 10.75
C LEU A 65 -13.47 -3.61 10.94
N GLU A 66 -12.83 -2.54 10.50
CA GLU A 66 -13.40 -1.18 10.55
C GLU A 66 -14.63 -1.03 9.63
N ASP A 67 -15.38 0.06 9.80
CA ASP A 67 -16.52 0.33 8.92
C ASP A 67 -16.04 0.52 7.47
N LYS A 68 -16.75 -0.11 6.54
CA LYS A 68 -16.42 -0.05 5.11
C LYS A 68 -16.39 1.38 4.57
N ALA A 69 -17.23 2.27 5.08
CA ALA A 69 -17.31 3.66 4.65
C ALA A 69 -16.06 4.44 5.09
N ASP A 70 -15.55 4.17 6.30
CA ASP A 70 -14.33 4.78 6.79
C ASP A 70 -13.10 4.29 6.00
N ILE A 71 -13.05 3.00 5.69
CA ILE A 71 -11.99 2.41 4.86
C ILE A 71 -11.97 3.01 3.45
N ILE A 72 -13.13 3.08 2.80
CA ILE A 72 -13.26 3.66 1.47
C ILE A 72 -12.92 5.15 1.51
N GLY A 73 -13.43 5.89 2.50
CA GLY A 73 -13.16 7.32 2.65
C GLY A 73 -11.68 7.63 2.87
N ASP A 74 -10.96 6.81 3.66
CA ASP A 74 -9.52 6.98 3.84
C ASP A 74 -8.72 6.68 2.57
N LEU A 75 -9.13 5.67 1.80
CA LEU A 75 -8.51 5.37 0.51
C LEU A 75 -8.78 6.49 -0.51
N GLU A 76 -10.02 7.00 -0.61
CA GLU A 76 -10.39 8.08 -1.51
C GLU A 76 -9.60 9.36 -1.21
N GLN A 77 -9.54 9.78 0.06
CA GLN A 77 -8.81 11.00 0.44
C GLN A 77 -7.30 10.87 0.20
N ALA A 78 -6.72 9.68 0.42
CA ALA A 78 -5.30 9.46 0.21
C ALA A 78 -4.97 9.38 -1.29
N LEU A 79 -5.79 8.69 -2.09
CA LEU A 79 -5.62 8.57 -3.54
C LEU A 79 -5.77 9.92 -4.27
N ALA A 80 -6.66 10.80 -3.81
CA ALA A 80 -6.84 12.13 -4.40
C ALA A 80 -5.59 13.04 -4.24
N GLN A 81 -4.69 12.70 -3.32
CA GLN A 81 -3.46 13.45 -3.06
C GLN A 81 -2.25 12.87 -3.77
N VAL A 82 -2.38 11.78 -4.53
CA VAL A 82 -1.24 11.09 -5.16
C VAL A 82 -0.98 11.62 -6.55
#